data_AF-A0A939FL94-F1
#
_entry.id   AF-A0A939FL94-F1
#
_cell.length_a   1.000
_cell.length_b   1.000
_cell.length_c   1.000
_cell.angle_alpha   90.00
_cell.angle_beta   90.00
_cell.angle_gamma   90.00
#
_symmetry.space_group_name_H-M   'P 1'
#
loop_
_entity.id
_entity.type
_entity.pdbx_description
1 polymer ?
#
loop_
_entity_poly.entity_id
_entity_poly.type
_entity_poly.pdbx_seq_one_letter_code
_entity_poly.pdbx_strand_id
1 'polypeptide(L)'
;MTAPDGAGGVPWSRSVRAQADNLREQAGRLRASADAVTLLGEEGTVLRQRILTHADRAETAARSLERAAESLLGHEAVLAALARKRRESGGAPRIG
;
A
#
# COMPACT_ATOMS: atom_id res chain seq x y z
N MET A 1 19.96 -15.10 -12.98
CA MET A 1 19.11 -14.81 -11.81
C MET A 1 19.89 -13.87 -10.91
N THR A 2 19.81 -12.58 -11.21
CA THR A 2 20.66 -11.52 -10.65
C THR A 2 20.11 -11.12 -9.28
N ALA A 3 20.97 -11.10 -8.26
CA ALA A 3 20.60 -10.60 -6.93
C ALA A 3 20.10 -9.14 -7.06
N PRO A 4 18.98 -8.75 -6.43
CA PRO A 4 18.62 -7.35 -6.40
C PRO A 4 19.59 -6.61 -5.47
N ASP A 5 20.38 -5.73 -6.09
CA ASP A 5 21.18 -4.71 -5.43
C ASP A 5 20.37 -4.02 -4.33
N GLY A 6 20.91 -4.00 -3.12
CA GLY A 6 20.41 -3.16 -2.06
C GLY A 6 20.66 -1.68 -2.39
N ALA A 7 19.66 -0.84 -2.10
CA ALA A 7 19.75 0.63 -1.98
C ALA A 7 19.54 1.51 -3.24
N GLY A 8 18.59 1.18 -4.11
CA GLY A 8 18.08 2.12 -5.13
C GLY A 8 16.56 2.14 -5.37
N GLY A 9 15.81 1.18 -4.81
CA GLY A 9 14.35 1.06 -5.00
C GLY A 9 13.53 1.77 -3.93
N VAL A 10 12.33 2.21 -4.30
CA VAL A 10 11.31 2.69 -3.34
C VAL A 10 11.01 1.57 -2.34
N PRO A 11 11.03 1.82 -1.00
CA PRO A 11 10.68 0.80 -0.01
C PRO A 11 9.32 0.16 -0.33
N TRP A 12 9.20 -1.15 -0.16
CA TRP A 12 7.96 -1.89 -0.42
C TRP A 12 6.82 -1.37 0.45
N SER A 13 7.11 -1.05 1.72
CA SER A 13 6.14 -0.44 2.63
C SER A 13 5.54 0.87 2.07
N ARG A 14 6.38 1.71 1.45
CA ARG A 14 5.96 2.97 0.83
C ARG A 14 5.10 2.71 -0.42
N SER A 15 5.51 1.79 -1.28
CA SER A 15 4.74 1.43 -2.48
C SER A 15 3.37 0.85 -2.13
N VAL A 16 3.28 -0.01 -1.12
CA VAL A 16 2.01 -0.58 -0.65
C VAL A 16 1.13 0.49 -0.01
N ARG A 17 1.71 1.41 0.78
CA ARG A 17 0.96 2.55 1.34
C ARG A 17 0.38 3.45 0.25
N ALA A 18 1.16 3.75 -0.80
CA ALA A 18 0.67 4.53 -1.94
C ALA A 18 -0.48 3.84 -2.67
N GLN A 19 -0.47 2.50 -2.79
CA GLN A 19 -1.59 1.75 -3.34
C GLN A 19 -2.85 1.84 -2.45
N ALA A 20 -2.69 1.80 -1.12
CA ALA A 20 -3.80 2.01 -0.20
C ALA A 20 -4.42 3.41 -0.35
N ASP A 21 -3.59 4.45 -0.48
CA ASP A 21 -4.05 5.83 -0.69
C ASP A 21 -4.81 5.97 -2.02
N ASN A 22 -4.31 5.37 -3.10
CA ASN A 22 -5.00 5.36 -4.38
C ASN A 22 -6.39 4.67 -4.29
N LEU A 23 -6.49 3.55 -3.57
CA LEU A 23 -7.76 2.86 -3.36
C LEU A 23 -8.74 3.70 -2.54
N ARG A 24 -8.27 4.47 -1.55
CA ARG A 24 -9.13 5.42 -0.83
C ARG A 24 -9.63 6.53 -1.71
N GLU A 25 -8.77 7.10 -2.55
CA GLU A 25 -9.18 8.12 -3.51
C GLU A 25 -10.25 7.56 -4.47
N GLN A 26 -10.06 6.33 -4.95
CA GLN A 26 -11.07 5.63 -5.77
C GLN A 26 -12.38 5.40 -5.00
N ALA A 27 -12.32 4.98 -3.74
CA ALA A 27 -13.51 4.83 -2.89
C ALA A 27 -14.24 6.17 -2.71
N GLY A 28 -13.50 7.27 -2.49
CA GLY A 28 -14.03 8.62 -2.42
C GLY A 28 -14.72 9.05 -3.72
N ARG A 29 -14.08 8.83 -4.87
CA ARG A 29 -14.68 9.09 -6.19
C ARG A 29 -15.95 8.28 -6.42
N LEU A 30 -15.97 7.00 -6.03
CA LEU A 30 -17.16 6.16 -6.16
C LEU A 30 -18.31 6.67 -5.27
N ARG A 31 -18.04 7.09 -4.04
CA ARG A 31 -19.07 7.69 -3.17
C ARG A 31 -19.65 8.97 -3.78
N ALA A 32 -18.79 9.86 -4.27
CA ALA A 32 -19.22 11.07 -4.98
C ALA A 32 -20.06 10.75 -6.23
N SER A 33 -19.69 9.71 -6.98
CA SER A 33 -20.48 9.24 -8.12
C SER A 33 -21.84 8.69 -7.70
N ALA A 34 -21.94 8.00 -6.56
CA ALA A 34 -23.21 7.52 -6.03
C ALA A 34 -24.14 8.69 -5.64
N ASP A 35 -23.58 9.73 -5.01
CA ASP A 35 -24.30 10.96 -4.66
C ASP A 35 -24.78 11.72 -5.91
N ALA A 36 -24.01 11.65 -7.00
CA ALA A 36 -24.35 12.27 -8.27
C ALA A 36 -25.38 11.48 -9.11
N VAL A 37 -25.82 10.28 -8.70
CA VAL A 37 -26.84 9.52 -9.45
C VAL A 37 -28.20 10.19 -9.34
N THR A 38 -28.60 10.86 -10.43
CA THR A 38 -29.91 11.52 -10.57
C THR A 38 -31.03 10.59 -11.03
N LEU A 39 -30.71 9.36 -11.45
CA LEU A 39 -31.70 8.37 -11.85
C LEU A 39 -32.66 8.08 -10.68
N LEU A 40 -33.95 8.19 -10.96
CA LEU A 40 -35.03 8.00 -10.00
C LEU A 40 -35.53 6.55 -10.03
N GLY A 41 -36.33 6.19 -9.02
CA GLY A 41 -36.94 4.86 -8.91
C GLY A 41 -35.97 3.76 -8.49
N GLU A 42 -36.38 2.53 -8.74
CA GLU A 42 -35.66 1.31 -8.33
C GLU A 42 -34.30 1.20 -9.01
N GLU A 43 -34.24 1.44 -10.32
CA GLU A 43 -33.00 1.35 -11.11
C GLU A 43 -31.91 2.29 -10.58
N GLY A 44 -32.28 3.54 -10.27
CA GLY A 44 -31.36 4.49 -9.65
C GLY A 44 -30.89 4.06 -8.27
N THR A 45 -31.77 3.43 -7.49
CA THR A 45 -31.43 2.89 -6.17
C THR A 45 -30.47 1.70 -6.26
N VAL A 46 -30.74 0.78 -7.19
CA VAL A 46 -29.86 -0.37 -7.46
C VAL A 46 -28.49 0.09 -7.95
N LEU A 47 -28.45 1.08 -8.86
CA LEU A 47 -27.18 1.63 -9.34
C LEU A 47 -26.37 2.27 -8.22
N ARG A 48 -26.99 3.13 -7.38
CA ARG A 48 -26.34 3.72 -6.20
C ARG A 48 -25.78 2.66 -5.27
N GLN A 49 -26.57 1.63 -4.95
CA GLN A 49 -26.12 0.54 -4.08
C GLN A 49 -24.93 -0.23 -4.64
N ARG A 50 -24.91 -0.49 -5.95
CA ARG A 50 -23.77 -1.14 -6.61
C ARG A 50 -22.51 -0.27 -6.53
N ILE A 51 -22.62 1.03 -6.77
CA ILE A 51 -21.49 1.96 -6.67
C ILE A 51 -20.95 1.99 -5.23
N LEU A 52 -21.83 2.09 -4.23
CA LEU A 52 -21.45 2.09 -2.81
C LEU A 52 -20.78 0.77 -2.40
N THR A 53 -21.27 -0.37 -2.91
CA THR A 53 -20.64 -1.67 -2.70
C THR A 53 -19.21 -1.70 -3.24
N HIS A 54 -18.96 -1.12 -4.42
CA HIS A 54 -17.61 -1.01 -4.95
C HIS A 54 -16.73 -0.07 -4.12
N ALA A 55 -17.28 1.04 -3.62
CA ALA A 55 -16.56 1.95 -2.74
C ALA A 55 -16.13 1.28 -1.42
N ASP A 56 -17.02 0.48 -0.82
CA ASP A 56 -16.74 -0.26 0.41
C ASP A 56 -15.65 -1.34 0.21
N ARG A 57 -15.68 -2.04 -0.92
CA ARG A 57 -14.63 -3.00 -1.29
C ARG A 57 -13.27 -2.32 -1.46
N ALA A 58 -13.23 -1.16 -2.11
CA ALA A 58 -11.99 -0.39 -2.28
C ALA A 58 -11.44 0.10 -0.92
N GLU A 59 -12.31 0.58 -0.03
CA GLU A 59 -11.94 1.00 1.33
C GLU A 59 -11.40 -0.18 2.16
N THR A 60 -12.08 -1.33 2.09
CA THR A 60 -11.64 -2.56 2.79
C THR A 60 -10.28 -3.02 2.30
N ALA A 61 -10.05 -3.00 0.99
CA ALA A 61 -8.77 -3.33 0.40
C ALA A 61 -7.67 -2.33 0.83
N ALA A 62 -7.97 -1.03 0.85
CA ALA A 62 -7.03 0.00 1.32
C ALA A 62 -6.57 -0.27 2.76
N ARG A 63 -7.51 -0.52 3.68
CA ARG A 63 -7.20 -0.85 5.09
C ARG A 63 -6.37 -2.13 5.23
N SER A 64 -6.59 -3.10 4.35
CA SER A 64 -5.77 -4.32 4.32
C SER A 64 -4.33 -4.02 3.91
N LEU A 65 -4.15 -3.21 2.85
CA LEU A 65 -2.84 -2.79 2.36
C LEU A 65 -2.10 -1.93 3.38
N GLU A 66 -2.77 -1.08 4.14
CA GLU A 66 -2.10 -0.32 5.21
C GLU A 66 -1.49 -1.21 6.29
N ARG A 67 -2.25 -2.19 6.78
CA ARG A 67 -1.74 -3.16 7.75
C ARG A 67 -0.58 -3.96 7.18
N ALA A 68 -0.64 -4.29 5.89
CA ALA A 68 0.47 -4.93 5.19
C ALA A 68 1.69 -4.00 5.09
N ALA A 69 1.50 -2.72 4.78
CA ALA A 69 2.57 -1.72 4.71
C ALA A 69 3.26 -1.52 6.07
N GLU A 70 2.50 -1.52 7.17
CA GLU A 70 3.04 -1.45 8.52
C GLU A 70 3.90 -2.68 8.86
N SER A 71 3.43 -3.88 8.51
CA SER A 71 4.21 -5.10 8.67
C SER A 71 5.49 -5.09 7.84
N LEU A 72 5.42 -4.63 6.58
CA LEU A 72 6.59 -4.48 5.70
C LEU A 72 7.61 -3.48 6.27
N LEU A 73 7.16 -2.37 6.85
CA LEU A 73 8.04 -1.39 7.48
C LEU A 73 8.87 -2.00 8.61
N GLY A 74 8.26 -2.88 9.42
CA GLY A 74 8.97 -3.64 10.46
C GLY A 74 10.06 -4.55 9.88
N HIS A 75 9.76 -5.30 8.82
CA HIS A 75 10.74 -6.16 8.15
C HIS A 75 11.88 -5.36 7.51
N GLU A 76 11.56 -4.24 6.85
CA GLU A 76 12.55 -3.34 6.25
C GLU A 76 13.52 -2.77 7.30
N ALA A 77 13.03 -2.43 8.49
CA ALA A 77 13.87 -1.97 9.59
C ALA A 77 14.85 -3.05 10.08
N VAL A 78 14.41 -4.31 10.17
CA VAL A 78 15.27 -5.45 10.52
C VAL A 78 16.36 -5.64 9.46
N LEU A 79 15.99 -5.63 8.18
CA LEU A 79 16.94 -5.76 7.08
C LEU A 79 17.97 -4.62 7.07
N ALA A 80 17.52 -3.38 7.32
CA ALA A 80 18.42 -2.23 7.41
C ALA A 80 19.40 -2.35 8.59
N ALA A 81 18.94 -2.83 9.74
CA ALA A 81 19.80 -3.09 10.91
C ALA A 81 20.84 -4.19 10.63
N LEU A 82 20.44 -5.29 9.99
CA LEU A 82 21.35 -6.37 9.58
C LEU A 82 22.40 -5.88 8.57
N ALA A 83 21.99 -5.09 7.59
CA ALA A 83 22.90 -4.50 6.60
C ALA A 83 23.91 -3.55 7.25
N ARG A 84 23.48 -2.77 8.26
CA ARG A 84 24.38 -1.91 9.05
C ARG A 84 25.41 -2.74 9.82
N LYS A 85 24.96 -3.75 10.57
CA LYS A 85 25.86 -4.64 11.33
C LYS A 85 26.89 -5.33 10.43
N ARG A 86 26.49 -5.79 9.24
CA ARG A 86 27.42 -6.40 8.27
C ARG A 86 28.52 -5.43 7.84
N ARG A 87 28.18 -4.16 7.58
CA ARG A 87 29.17 -3.13 7.22
C ARG A 87 30.14 -2.84 8.37
N GLU A 88 29.62 -2.80 9.60
CA GLU A 88 30.41 -2.55 10.81
C GLU A 88 31.35 -3.72 11.15
N SER A 89 30.91 -4.98 10.98
CA SER A 89 31.72 -6.17 11.27
C SER A 89 32.67 -6.59 10.14
N GLY A 90 32.46 -6.12 8.91
CA GLY A 90 33.33 -6.38 7.75
C GLY A 90 34.55 -5.45 7.64
N GLY A 91 34.70 -4.50 8.57
CA GLY A 91 35.76 -3.49 8.60
C GLY A 91 36.89 -3.78 9.61
N ALA A 92 37.12 -5.04 9.98
CA ALA A 92 38.36 -5.38 10.70
C ALA A 92 39.54 -5.26 9.72
N PRO A 93 40.60 -4.48 10.04
CA PRO A 93 41.73 -4.30 9.14
C PRO A 93 42.39 -5.65 8.87
N ARG A 94 42.87 -5.86 7.63
CA ARG A 94 43.89 -6.88 7.35
C ARG A 94 45.06 -6.58 8.28
N ILE A 95 45.15 -7.31 9.38
CA ILE A 95 46.38 -7.39 10.16
C ILE A 95 47.35 -8.11 9.22
N GLY A 96 48.46 -7.44 8.89
CA GLY A 96 49.57 -8.02 8.13
C GLY A 96 50.21 -9.19 8.85
#